data_AF-A0A0R0CV97-F1
#
_entry.id   AF-A0A0R0CV97-F1
#
_cell.length_a   1.000
_cell.length_b   1.000
_cell.length_c   1.000
_cell.angle_alpha   90.00
_cell.angle_beta   90.00
_cell.angle_gamma   90.00
#
_symmetry.space_group_name_H-M   'P 1'
#
loop_
_entity.id
_entity.type
_entity.pdbx_description
1 polymer ?
#
loop_
_entity_poly.entity_id
_entity_poly.type
_entity_poly.pdbx_seq_one_letter_code
_entity_poly.pdbx_strand_id
1 'polypeptide(L)'
;MDLMMLEIVFAVGFASVIIYLILFFRFARRFPSRYPELWRSLDCPETFGLRGQSTYLAVVLGLERKAPPQALTQVRREMLVIRVLLGLTLAAFVLTAFMTG
;
A
#
# COMPACT_ATOMS: atom_id res chain seq x y z
N MET A 1 -6.41 28.27 -11.30
CA MET A 1 -5.85 27.46 -10.20
C MET A 1 -4.62 28.20 -9.73
N ASP A 2 -4.68 28.85 -8.57
CA ASP A 2 -3.61 29.74 -8.10
C ASP A 2 -2.35 28.94 -7.79
N LEU A 3 -1.17 29.59 -7.91
CA LEU A 3 0.15 28.98 -7.68
C LEU A 3 0.19 28.24 -6.32
N MET A 4 -0.38 28.86 -5.29
CA MET A 4 -0.50 28.29 -3.93
C MET A 4 -1.31 27.00 -3.89
N MET A 5 -2.41 26.92 -4.64
CA MET A 5 -3.24 25.72 -4.71
C MET A 5 -2.49 24.56 -5.39
N LEU A 6 -1.66 24.87 -6.40
CA LEU A 6 -0.86 23.90 -7.13
C LEU A 6 0.25 23.30 -6.24
N GLU A 7 0.92 24.14 -5.44
CA GLU A 7 1.92 23.71 -4.45
C GLU A 7 1.30 22.81 -3.37
N ILE A 8 0.12 23.15 -2.86
CA ILE A 8 -0.59 22.34 -1.87
C ILE A 8 -0.97 20.97 -2.43
N VAL A 9 -1.51 20.92 -3.66
CA VAL A 9 -1.84 19.65 -4.32
C VAL A 9 -0.60 18.78 -4.50
N PHE A 10 0.53 19.38 -4.92
CA PHE A 10 1.79 18.66 -5.05
C PHE A 10 2.31 18.14 -3.71
N ALA A 11 2.27 18.96 -2.66
CA ALA A 11 2.72 18.58 -1.32
C ALA A 11 1.88 17.42 -0.75
N VAL A 12 0.55 17.50 -0.89
CA VAL A 12 -0.37 16.43 -0.45
C VAL A 12 -0.14 15.15 -1.25
N GLY A 13 0.04 15.25 -2.57
CA GLY A 13 0.38 14.11 -3.42
C GLY A 13 1.69 13.45 -3.01
N PHE A 14 2.74 14.25 -2.81
CA PHE A 14 4.05 13.77 -2.40
C PHE A 14 4.04 13.09 -1.03
N ALA A 15 3.40 13.72 -0.03
CA ALA A 15 3.24 13.15 1.30
C ALA A 15 2.48 11.81 1.26
N SER A 16 1.45 11.73 0.42
CA SER A 16 0.64 10.51 0.27
C SER A 16 1.43 9.37 -0.37
N VAL A 17 2.25 9.66 -1.38
CA VAL A 17 3.17 8.67 -1.97
C VAL A 17 4.18 8.18 -0.93
N ILE A 18 4.77 9.07 -0.13
CA ILE A 18 5.70 8.68 0.93
C ILE A 18 5.00 7.78 1.96
N ILE A 19 3.82 8.16 2.44
CA ILE A 19 3.05 7.37 3.40
C ILE A 19 2.73 5.99 2.82
N TYR A 20 2.32 5.93 1.55
CA TYR A 20 2.05 4.69 0.85
C TYR A 20 3.29 3.80 0.77
N LEU A 21 4.44 4.36 0.39
CA LEU A 21 5.71 3.63 0.33
C LEU A 21 6.11 3.09 1.70
N ILE A 22 6.02 3.90 2.76
CA ILE A 22 6.34 3.47 4.13
C ILE A 22 5.44 2.29 4.55
N LEU A 23 4.14 2.39 4.30
CA LEU A 23 3.18 1.33 4.63
C LEU A 23 3.44 0.07 3.80
N PHE A 24 3.76 0.23 2.51
CA PHE A 24 4.13 -0.87 1.63
C PHE A 24 5.39 -1.58 2.11
N PHE A 25 6.48 -0.85 2.41
CA PHE A 25 7.72 -1.45 2.93
C PHE A 25 7.52 -2.12 4.28
N ARG A 26 6.74 -1.50 5.17
CA ARG A 26 6.41 -2.09 6.47
C ARG A 26 5.60 -3.37 6.29
N PHE A 27 4.66 -3.40 5.36
CA PHE A 27 3.87 -4.59 5.03
C PHE A 27 4.76 -5.68 4.42
N ALA A 28 5.54 -5.37 3.38
CA ALA A 28 6.46 -6.30 2.72
C ALA A 28 7.45 -6.92 3.71
N ARG A 29 7.95 -6.14 4.67
CA ARG A 29 8.84 -6.65 5.72
C ARG A 29 8.13 -7.58 6.71
N ARG A 30 6.87 -7.31 7.05
CA ARG A 30 6.11 -8.09 8.05
C ARG A 30 5.43 -9.32 7.48
N PHE A 31 5.08 -9.30 6.21
CA PHE A 31 4.34 -10.36 5.56
C PHE A 31 4.95 -11.76 5.63
N PRO A 32 6.27 -11.98 5.41
CA PRO A 32 6.82 -13.34 5.45
C PRO A 32 6.78 -13.89 6.87
N SER A 33 6.83 -13.01 7.88
CA SER A 33 6.68 -13.39 9.30
C SER A 33 5.23 -13.61 9.70
N ARG A 34 4.28 -12.86 9.11
CA ARG A 34 2.85 -12.93 9.47
C ARG A 34 2.10 -14.03 8.72
N TYR A 35 2.55 -14.37 7.51
CA TYR A 35 1.95 -15.38 6.64
C TYR A 35 3.02 -16.31 6.05
N PRO A 36 3.75 -17.08 6.89
CA PRO A 36 4.88 -17.90 6.45
C PRO A 36 4.47 -19.02 5.47
N GLU A 37 3.28 -19.59 5.64
CA GLU A 37 2.74 -20.61 4.74
C GLU A 37 2.43 -20.05 3.36
N LEU A 38 1.84 -18.85 3.32
CA LEU A 38 1.58 -18.14 2.06
C LEU A 38 2.88 -17.77 1.37
N TRP A 39 3.87 -17.28 2.14
CA TRP A 39 5.20 -16.94 1.62
C TRP A 39 5.91 -18.15 0.99
N ARG A 40 5.84 -19.32 1.63
CA ARG A 40 6.35 -20.57 1.05
C ARG A 40 5.60 -20.97 -0.22
N SER A 41 4.27 -20.83 -0.26
CA SER A 41 3.47 -21.16 -1.44
C SER A 41 3.74 -20.26 -2.66
N LEU A 42 4.23 -19.04 -2.40
CA LEU A 42 4.56 -18.06 -3.44
C LEU A 42 5.95 -18.26 -4.05
N ASP A 43 6.74 -19.21 -3.52
CA ASP A 43 8.06 -19.59 -4.04
C ASP A 43 9.00 -18.37 -4.20
N CYS A 44 8.93 -17.45 -3.22
CA CYS A 44 9.70 -16.21 -3.20
C CYS A 44 10.99 -16.37 -2.39
N PRO A 45 12.16 -16.38 -3.04
CA PRO A 45 13.44 -16.60 -2.36
C PRO A 45 13.92 -15.39 -1.54
N GLU A 46 13.44 -14.17 -1.84
CA GLU A 46 13.91 -12.94 -1.20
C GLU A 46 12.78 -11.95 -0.90
N THR A 47 12.71 -11.49 0.35
CA THR A 47 11.69 -10.53 0.82
C THR A 47 11.83 -9.14 0.17
N PHE A 48 13.07 -8.73 -0.15
CA PHE A 48 13.38 -7.40 -0.68
C PHE A 48 13.85 -7.40 -2.14
N GLY A 49 14.08 -8.56 -2.74
CA GLY A 49 14.43 -8.67 -4.15
C GLY A 49 13.31 -8.18 -5.06
N LEU A 50 13.65 -7.76 -6.29
CA LEU A 50 12.69 -7.33 -7.31
C LEU A 50 11.53 -8.32 -7.50
N ARG A 51 11.86 -9.62 -7.47
CA ARG A 51 10.89 -10.73 -7.57
C ARG A 51 9.97 -10.81 -6.36
N GLY A 52 10.50 -10.58 -5.15
CA GLY A 52 9.69 -10.49 -3.94
C GLY A 52 8.71 -9.34 -4.02
N GLN A 53 9.20 -8.14 -4.37
CA GLN A 53 8.37 -6.94 -4.50
C GLN A 53 7.30 -7.06 -5.59
N SER A 54 7.60 -7.67 -6.73
CA SER A 54 6.61 -7.92 -7.78
C SER A 54 5.52 -8.89 -7.33
N THR A 55 5.89 -9.95 -6.60
CA THR A 55 4.92 -10.91 -6.04
C THR A 55 4.07 -10.25 -4.97
N TYR A 56 4.66 -9.40 -4.12
CA TYR A 56 3.91 -8.56 -3.19
C TYR A 56 2.88 -7.70 -3.92
N LEU A 57 3.32 -7.00 -4.96
CA LEU A 57 2.45 -6.16 -5.76
C LEU A 57 1.32 -6.99 -6.41
N ALA A 58 1.63 -8.18 -6.93
CA ALA A 58 0.63 -9.08 -7.50
C ALA A 58 -0.39 -9.57 -6.45
N VAL A 59 0.06 -9.86 -5.22
CA VAL A 59 -0.82 -10.19 -4.08
C VAL A 59 -1.70 -9.00 -3.70
N VAL A 60 -1.11 -7.80 -3.59
CA VAL A 60 -1.79 -6.53 -3.30
C VAL A 60 -2.85 -6.19 -4.35
N LEU A 61 -2.54 -6.45 -5.62
CA LEU A 61 -3.42 -6.21 -6.76
C LEU A 61 -4.42 -7.37 -6.98
N GLY A 62 -4.29 -8.46 -6.22
CA GLY A 62 -5.13 -9.64 -6.36
C GLY A 62 -4.90 -10.41 -7.67
N LEU A 63 -3.80 -10.16 -8.35
CA LEU A 63 -3.40 -10.82 -9.60
C LEU A 63 -2.74 -12.19 -9.35
N GLU A 64 -2.47 -12.52 -8.09
CA GLU A 64 -1.72 -13.73 -7.77
C GLU A 64 -2.58 -14.99 -7.79
N ARG A 65 -2.18 -15.93 -8.66
CA ARG A 65 -2.91 -17.18 -8.95
C ARG A 65 -2.35 -18.41 -8.25
N LYS A 66 -1.13 -18.33 -7.71
CA LYS A 66 -0.42 -19.46 -7.09
C LYS A 66 -0.90 -19.77 -5.67
N ALA A 67 -1.35 -18.76 -4.93
CA ALA A 67 -1.76 -18.92 -3.54
C ALA A 67 -3.26 -19.23 -3.42
N PRO A 68 -3.66 -20.03 -2.41
CA PRO A 68 -5.07 -20.34 -2.17
C PRO A 68 -5.87 -19.05 -1.89
N PRO A 69 -7.04 -18.86 -2.53
CA PRO A 69 -7.80 -17.61 -2.46
C PRO A 69 -8.22 -17.26 -1.04
N GLN A 70 -8.49 -18.25 -0.17
CA GLN A 70 -8.88 -18.05 1.22
C GLN A 70 -7.81 -17.31 2.03
N ALA A 71 -6.52 -17.63 1.82
CA ALA A 71 -5.43 -17.02 2.53
C ALA A 71 -5.09 -15.62 1.97
N LEU A 72 -5.40 -15.37 0.69
CA LEU A 72 -5.36 -14.04 0.09
C LEU A 72 -6.48 -13.12 0.59
N THR A 73 -7.65 -13.65 0.98
CA THR A 73 -8.79 -12.84 1.46
C THR A 73 -8.44 -12.02 2.69
N GLN A 74 -7.70 -12.60 3.65
CA GLN A 74 -7.29 -11.91 4.87
C GLN A 74 -6.30 -10.78 4.55
N VAL A 75 -5.32 -11.05 3.69
CA VAL A 75 -4.35 -10.06 3.20
C VAL A 75 -5.05 -8.92 2.46
N ARG A 76 -5.98 -9.24 1.56
CA ARG A 76 -6.77 -8.25 0.82
C ARG A 76 -7.57 -7.35 1.76
N ARG A 77 -8.12 -7.91 2.84
CA ARG A 77 -8.87 -7.13 3.85
C ARG A 77 -7.96 -6.17 4.61
N GLU A 78 -6.80 -6.61 5.08
CA GLU A 78 -5.81 -5.72 5.71
C GLU A 78 -5.38 -4.60 4.76
N MET A 79 -5.18 -4.93 3.48
CA MET A 79 -4.77 -3.97 2.46
C MET A 79 -5.87 -2.97 2.12
N LEU A 80 -7.12 -3.42 2.09
CA LEU A 80 -8.29 -2.56 1.87
C LEU A 80 -8.45 -1.57 3.03
N VAL A 81 -8.27 -2.03 4.27
CA VAL A 81 -8.25 -1.15 5.45
C VAL A 81 -7.16 -0.09 5.34
N ILE A 82 -5.94 -0.48 4.95
CA ILE A 82 -4.83 0.47 4.74
C ILE A 82 -5.19 1.50 3.65
N ARG A 83 -5.75 1.06 2.51
CA ARG A 83 -6.17 1.95 1.42
C ARG A 83 -7.27 2.91 1.85
N VAL A 84 -8.26 2.45 2.61
CA VAL A 84 -9.35 3.31 3.14
C VAL A 84 -8.80 4.33 4.11
N LEU A 85 -7.91 3.93 5.03
CA LEU A 85 -7.23 4.85 5.95
C LEU A 85 -6.45 5.91 5.20
N LEU A 86 -5.71 5.52 4.15
CA LEU A 86 -4.95 6.43 3.30
C LEU A 86 -5.86 7.40 2.55
N GLY A 87 -6.98 6.91 2.00
CA GLY A 87 -8.00 7.73 1.36
C GLY A 87 -8.64 8.74 2.32
N LEU A 88 -8.91 8.33 3.56
CA LEU A 88 -9.43 9.21 4.61
C LEU A 88 -8.40 10.27 5.01
N THR A 89 -7.12 9.91 5.15
CA THR A 89 -6.06 10.88 5.47
C THR A 89 -5.87 11.87 4.32
N LEU A 90 -5.87 11.39 3.07
CA LEU A 90 -5.84 12.26 1.90
C LEU A 90 -7.03 13.21 1.87
N ALA A 91 -8.24 12.71 2.08
CA ALA A 91 -9.46 13.52 2.10
C ALA A 91 -9.39 14.59 3.20
N ALA A 92 -8.94 14.23 4.41
CA ALA A 92 -8.75 15.18 5.50
C ALA A 92 -7.70 16.25 5.18
N PHE A 93 -6.59 15.87 4.53
CA PHE A 93 -5.57 16.81 4.06
C PHE A 93 -6.11 17.78 3.01
N VAL A 94 -6.85 17.28 2.02
CA VAL A 94 -7.50 18.09 0.99
C VAL A 94 -8.52 19.04 1.61
N LEU A 95 -9.34 18.55 2.54
CA LEU A 95 -10.34 19.38 3.24
C LEU A 95 -9.67 20.51 4.03
N THR A 96 -8.59 20.18 4.76
CA THR A 96 -7.82 21.15 5.54
C THR A 96 -7.20 22.19 4.61
N ALA A 97 -6.58 21.77 3.52
CA ALA A 97 -6.04 22.65 2.49
C ALA A 97 -7.06 23.66 1.96
N PHE A 98 -8.28 23.20 1.63
CA PHE A 98 -9.38 24.07 1.19
C PHE A 98 -9.90 25.02 2.27
N MET A 99 -9.75 24.69 3.55
CA MET A 99 -10.14 25.59 4.65
C MET A 99 -9.07 26.63 4.98
N THR A 100 -7.79 26.31 4.73
CA THR A 100 -6.65 27.19 5.03
C THR A 100 -6.18 28.07 3.87
N GLY A 101 -6.63 27.81 2.64
CA GLY A 101 -6.36 28.63 1.44
C GLY A 101 -7.63 29.29 0.94
#